data_AF-A0A951GK67-F1
#
_entry.id   AF-A0A951GK67-F1
#
_cell.length_a   1.000
_cell.length_b   1.000
_cell.length_c   1.000
_cell.angle_alpha   90.00
_cell.angle_beta   90.00
_cell.angle_gamma   90.00
#
_symmetry.space_group_name_H-M   'P 1'
#
loop_
_entity.id
_entity.type
_entity.pdbx_description
1 polymer ?
#
loop_
_entity_poly.entity_id
_entity_poly.type
_entity_poly.pdbx_seq_one_letter_code
_entity_poly.pdbx_strand_id
1 'polypeptide(L)'
;MSTDEGKSDMSLLATTTLAALLVANPGASDADRIAASGGFLLGNAHRCGIEESRVVRDGGIIHDLIVAAAADSNEADDATQRYATFFVVSAYPDQSKEKVLASCKVIDAQLRALEQHKVPEAQAQAQAQAQAEPKAATIGGGERTSFRTTDGD
;
A
#
# COMPACT_ATOMS: atom_id res chain seq x y z
N MET A 1 41.67 51.71 5.66
CA MET A 1 42.17 51.10 6.92
C MET A 1 41.02 50.26 7.43
N SER A 2 40.88 49.01 6.97
CA SER A 2 41.57 47.79 7.44
C SER A 2 41.44 47.65 8.96
N THR A 3 41.05 46.55 9.57
CA THR A 3 40.56 45.18 9.25
C THR A 3 40.42 44.55 10.65
N ASP A 4 39.43 43.70 10.92
CA ASP A 4 39.71 42.52 11.76
C ASP A 4 38.65 41.43 11.55
N GLU A 5 39.16 40.20 11.49
CA GLU A 5 38.46 38.96 11.17
C GLU A 5 37.97 38.26 12.43
N GLY A 6 36.78 37.64 12.35
CA GLY A 6 36.27 36.71 13.35
C GLY A 6 35.67 35.49 12.68
N LYS A 7 36.54 34.58 12.25
CA LYS A 7 36.25 33.24 11.73
C LYS A 7 35.28 32.48 12.65
N SER A 8 34.16 32.01 12.12
CA SER A 8 33.35 30.98 12.77
C SER A 8 32.93 29.95 11.73
N ASP A 9 33.17 28.72 12.14
CA ASP A 9 33.26 27.53 11.33
C ASP A 9 31.94 27.10 10.69
N MET A 10 32.04 26.82 9.39
CA MET A 10 31.65 25.56 8.78
C MET A 10 30.99 24.54 9.72
N SER A 11 29.67 24.41 9.65
CA SER A 11 29.07 23.10 9.41
C SER A 11 27.64 23.27 8.91
N LEU A 12 27.47 22.99 7.62
CA LEU A 12 26.19 22.76 6.97
C LEU A 12 25.42 21.72 7.81
N LEU A 13 24.44 22.18 8.58
CA LEU A 13 23.36 21.33 9.02
C LEU A 13 22.56 20.99 7.76
N ALA A 14 22.92 19.88 7.12
CA ALA A 14 22.05 19.14 6.24
C ALA A 14 20.90 18.60 7.12
N THR A 15 19.97 19.50 7.42
CA THR A 15 18.68 19.18 8.00
C THR A 15 17.97 18.31 6.98
N THR A 16 17.97 17.01 7.28
CA THR A 16 17.08 16.00 6.74
C THR A 16 15.68 16.57 6.57
N THR A 17 15.33 16.92 5.34
CA THR A 17 14.00 17.35 4.89
C THR A 17 13.06 16.16 4.86
N LEU A 18 12.79 15.57 6.04
CA LEU A 18 11.80 14.51 6.24
C LEU A 18 10.46 15.05 6.79
N ALA A 19 10.31 16.36 6.96
CA ALA A 19 9.12 16.94 7.57
C ALA A 19 8.09 17.53 6.58
N ALA A 20 8.39 17.65 5.28
CA ALA A 20 7.52 18.38 4.35
C ALA A 20 6.55 17.50 3.51
N LEU A 21 6.61 16.17 3.62
CA LEU A 21 5.60 15.27 3.02
C LEU A 21 4.63 14.66 4.04
N LEU A 22 4.69 15.10 5.30
CA LEU A 22 3.58 14.97 6.23
C LEU A 22 2.63 16.12 5.94
N VAL A 23 1.81 16.01 4.89
CA VAL A 23 0.55 16.75 4.87
C VAL A 23 -0.23 16.19 6.06
N ALA A 24 -0.06 16.87 7.20
CA ALA A 24 -0.88 16.71 8.38
C ALA A 24 -2.29 17.16 7.98
N ASN A 25 -3.03 16.27 7.32
CA ASN A 25 -4.47 16.38 7.26
C ASN A 25 -4.97 15.81 8.60
N PRO A 26 -5.42 16.64 9.56
CA PRO A 26 -6.08 16.14 10.75
C PRO A 26 -7.41 15.50 10.29
N GLY A 27 -7.35 14.22 9.93
CA GLY A 27 -8.43 13.49 9.27
C GLY A 27 -7.98 12.33 8.37
N ALA A 28 -6.69 12.26 7.99
CA ALA A 28 -6.16 11.08 7.30
C ALA A 28 -5.80 9.99 8.31
N SER A 29 -6.45 8.83 8.17
CA SER A 29 -6.22 7.66 8.99
C SER A 29 -4.83 7.05 8.78
N ASP A 30 -4.46 6.08 9.62
CA ASP A 30 -3.19 5.36 9.45
C ASP A 30 -3.16 4.61 8.12
N ALA A 31 -4.29 4.02 7.71
CA ALA A 31 -4.45 3.37 6.40
C ALA A 31 -4.17 4.35 5.25
N ASP A 32 -4.69 5.59 5.32
CA ASP A 32 -4.45 6.63 4.31
C ASP A 32 -2.98 7.05 4.22
N ARG A 33 -2.30 7.14 5.37
CA ARG A 33 -0.88 7.51 5.44
C ARG A 33 0.00 6.42 4.86
N ILE A 34 -0.30 5.16 5.19
CA ILE A 34 0.38 3.99 4.64
C ILE A 34 0.15 3.93 3.14
N ALA A 35 -1.09 4.10 2.68
CA ALA A 35 -1.44 4.10 1.26
C ALA A 35 -0.69 5.16 0.47
N ALA A 36 -0.69 6.41 0.93
CA ALA A 36 0.00 7.49 0.24
C ALA A 36 1.52 7.27 0.19
N SER A 37 2.11 6.88 1.32
CA SER A 37 3.56 6.66 1.43
C SER A 37 4.00 5.44 0.63
N GLY A 38 3.26 4.34 0.71
CA GLY A 38 3.53 3.10 0.00
C GLY A 38 3.35 3.24 -1.50
N GLY A 39 2.28 3.93 -1.94
CA GLY A 39 2.05 4.22 -3.35
C GLY A 39 3.18 5.08 -3.92
N PHE A 40 3.58 6.14 -3.20
CA PHE A 40 4.72 6.95 -3.59
C PHE A 40 6.02 6.14 -3.68
N LEU A 41 6.32 5.33 -2.66
CA LEU A 41 7.53 4.51 -2.62
C LEU A 41 7.60 3.56 -3.82
N LEU A 42 6.54 2.79 -4.08
CA LEU A 42 6.53 1.78 -5.13
C LEU A 42 6.45 2.37 -6.53
N GLY A 43 5.72 3.48 -6.73
CA GLY A 43 5.74 4.13 -8.03
C GLY A 43 7.11 4.72 -8.36
N ASN A 44 7.80 5.32 -7.39
CA ASN A 44 9.20 5.72 -7.58
C ASN A 44 10.12 4.50 -7.83
N ALA A 45 9.89 3.36 -7.17
CA ALA A 45 10.67 2.14 -7.38
C ALA A 45 10.50 1.61 -8.81
N HIS A 46 9.27 1.57 -9.32
CA HIS A 46 8.96 1.23 -10.70
C HIS A 46 9.69 2.17 -11.67
N ARG A 47 9.62 3.49 -11.44
CA ARG A 47 10.35 4.49 -12.26
C ARG A 47 11.86 4.27 -12.23
N CYS A 48 12.40 3.83 -11.09
CA CYS A 48 13.83 3.57 -10.92
C CYS A 48 14.29 2.23 -11.50
N GLY A 49 13.39 1.44 -12.11
CA GLY A 49 13.73 0.16 -12.72
C GLY A 49 14.04 -0.94 -11.69
N ILE A 50 13.50 -0.82 -10.47
CA ILE A 50 13.49 -1.96 -9.54
C ILE A 50 12.68 -3.09 -10.18
N GLU A 51 13.17 -4.31 -10.01
CA GLU A 51 12.61 -5.50 -10.62
C GLU A 51 11.12 -5.68 -10.25
N GLU A 52 10.30 -6.04 -11.24
CA GLU A 52 8.84 -6.02 -11.13
C GLU A 52 8.33 -6.98 -10.05
N SER A 53 8.90 -8.18 -9.92
CA SER A 53 8.50 -9.13 -8.88
C SER A 53 8.77 -8.60 -7.46
N ARG A 54 9.82 -7.80 -7.27
CA ARG A 54 10.06 -7.06 -6.02
C ARG A 54 9.02 -5.97 -5.79
N VAL A 55 8.70 -5.18 -6.81
CA VAL A 55 7.64 -4.15 -6.70
C VAL A 55 6.27 -4.78 -6.36
N VAL A 56 5.93 -5.90 -6.98
CA VAL A 56 4.68 -6.63 -6.72
C VAL A 56 4.66 -7.21 -5.31
N ARG A 57 5.76 -7.86 -4.89
CA ARG A 57 5.88 -8.41 -3.53
C ARG A 57 5.73 -7.33 -2.46
N ASP A 58 6.45 -6.23 -2.62
CA ASP A 58 6.43 -5.13 -1.66
C ASP A 58 5.08 -4.39 -1.69
N GLY A 59 4.39 -4.41 -2.83
CA GLY A 59 3.00 -3.97 -2.96
C GLY A 59 2.03 -4.80 -2.12
N GLY A 60 2.24 -6.12 -2.05
CA GLY A 60 1.50 -7.00 -1.15
C GLY A 60 1.70 -6.62 0.32
N ILE A 61 2.95 -6.37 0.74
CA ILE A 61 3.26 -5.93 2.11
C ILE A 61 2.52 -4.63 2.45
N ILE A 62 2.56 -3.65 1.56
CA ILE A 62 1.87 -2.37 1.77
C ILE A 62 0.35 -2.55 1.83
N HIS A 63 -0.22 -3.39 0.97
CA HIS A 63 -1.64 -3.70 1.01
C HIS A 63 -2.05 -4.36 2.34
N ASP A 64 -1.26 -5.31 2.83
CA ASP A 64 -1.51 -5.94 4.14
C ASP A 64 -1.45 -4.93 5.28
N LEU A 65 -0.52 -3.97 5.22
CA LEU A 65 -0.43 -2.87 6.18
C LEU A 65 -1.65 -1.94 6.10
N ILE A 66 -2.17 -1.65 4.90
CA ILE A 66 -3.40 -0.85 4.72
C ILE A 66 -4.58 -1.56 5.38
N VAL A 67 -4.78 -2.84 5.07
CA VAL A 67 -5.89 -3.63 5.64
C VAL A 67 -5.76 -3.74 7.16
N ALA A 68 -4.55 -3.92 7.68
CA ALA A 68 -4.33 -4.01 9.12
C ALA A 68 -4.54 -2.68 9.86
N ALA A 69 -4.37 -1.54 9.19
CA ALA A 69 -4.51 -0.21 9.79
C ALA A 69 -5.92 0.39 9.64
N ALA A 70 -6.72 -0.12 8.70
CA ALA A 70 -8.08 0.36 8.47
C ALA A 70 -9.04 -0.07 9.60
N ALA A 71 -9.98 0.79 9.95
CA ALA A 71 -11.01 0.47 10.95
C ALA A 71 -12.07 -0.50 10.41
N ASP A 72 -12.34 -0.44 9.10
CA ASP A 72 -13.28 -1.33 8.41
C ASP A 72 -12.90 -1.54 6.93
N SER A 73 -13.68 -2.38 6.23
CA SER A 73 -13.42 -2.72 4.83
C SER A 73 -13.60 -1.53 3.87
N ASN A 74 -14.50 -0.59 4.17
CA ASN A 74 -14.69 0.57 3.29
C ASN A 74 -13.47 1.48 3.38
N GLU A 75 -12.94 1.67 4.59
CA GLU A 75 -11.70 2.43 4.77
C GLU A 75 -10.51 1.74 4.10
N ALA A 76 -10.42 0.41 4.16
CA ALA A 76 -9.38 -0.35 3.46
C ALA A 76 -9.47 -0.18 1.92
N ASP A 77 -10.68 -0.19 1.36
CA ASP A 77 -10.92 0.01 -0.07
C ASP A 77 -10.55 1.43 -0.51
N ASP A 78 -10.97 2.45 0.24
CA ASP A 78 -10.65 3.85 -0.03
C ASP A 78 -9.14 4.10 0.05
N ALA A 79 -8.47 3.54 1.06
CA ALA A 79 -7.03 3.61 1.20
C ALA A 79 -6.32 2.86 0.06
N THR A 80 -6.84 1.72 -0.38
CA THR A 80 -6.28 0.97 -1.53
C THR A 80 -6.39 1.76 -2.83
N GLN A 81 -7.51 2.45 -3.07
CA GLN A 81 -7.65 3.37 -4.21
C GLN A 81 -6.67 4.54 -4.14
N ARG A 82 -6.48 5.10 -2.93
CA ARG A 82 -5.50 6.15 -2.68
C ARG A 82 -4.08 5.66 -2.96
N TYR A 83 -3.73 4.45 -2.53
CA TYR A 83 -2.46 3.79 -2.83
C TYR A 83 -2.22 3.73 -4.35
N ALA A 84 -3.19 3.23 -5.11
CA ALA A 84 -3.08 3.13 -6.57
C ALA A 84 -2.89 4.50 -7.23
N THR A 85 -3.59 5.53 -6.72
CA THR A 85 -3.44 6.91 -7.20
C THR A 85 -2.00 7.40 -6.98
N PHE A 86 -1.46 7.23 -5.78
CA PHE A 86 -0.09 7.65 -5.46
C PHE A 86 0.98 6.84 -6.22
N PHE A 87 0.73 5.56 -6.48
CA PHE A 87 1.57 4.74 -7.35
C PHE A 87 1.67 5.32 -8.76
N VAL A 88 0.53 5.53 -9.43
CA VAL A 88 0.52 6.01 -10.83
C VAL A 88 1.19 7.37 -10.96
N VAL A 89 0.86 8.33 -10.08
CA VAL A 89 1.41 9.70 -10.19
C VAL A 89 2.91 9.78 -9.90
N SER A 90 3.47 8.80 -9.18
CA SER A 90 4.90 8.75 -8.85
C SER A 90 5.72 7.89 -9.82
N ALA A 91 5.10 6.87 -10.41
CA ALA A 91 5.65 6.06 -11.50
C ALA A 91 5.77 6.86 -12.81
N TYR A 92 4.78 7.69 -13.10
CA TYR A 92 4.70 8.46 -14.34
C TYR A 92 4.57 9.96 -14.04
N PRO A 93 5.62 10.61 -13.52
CA PRO A 93 5.57 12.03 -13.24
C PRO A 93 5.45 12.82 -14.55
N ASP A 94 4.61 13.85 -14.53
CA ASP A 94 4.50 14.83 -15.60
C ASP A 94 5.86 15.54 -15.79
N GLN A 95 6.52 15.29 -16.92
CA GLN A 95 7.84 15.84 -17.25
C GLN A 95 7.82 17.34 -17.54
N SER A 96 6.64 17.94 -17.75
CA SER A 96 6.49 19.38 -17.96
C SER A 96 6.58 20.20 -16.68
N LYS A 97 6.56 19.54 -15.52
CA LYS A 97 6.67 20.18 -14.20
C LYS A 97 7.98 19.73 -13.59
N GLU A 98 8.84 20.68 -13.19
CA GLU A 98 10.01 20.40 -12.35
C GLU A 98 9.52 19.85 -11.00
N LYS A 99 9.25 18.54 -10.96
CA LYS A 99 8.95 17.84 -9.71
C LYS A 99 10.25 17.31 -9.15
N VAL A 100 10.49 17.60 -7.88
CA VAL A 100 11.56 16.98 -7.10
C VAL A 100 11.29 15.47 -7.06
N LEU A 101 12.03 14.72 -7.85
CA LEU A 101 11.96 13.26 -7.88
C LEU A 101 12.86 12.69 -6.79
N ALA A 102 12.38 11.69 -6.08
CA ALA A 102 13.22 10.97 -5.13
C ALA A 102 14.37 10.26 -5.85
N SER A 103 15.57 10.30 -5.27
CA SER A 103 16.72 9.60 -5.84
C SER A 103 16.52 8.08 -5.74
N CYS A 104 16.91 7.33 -6.78
CA CYS A 104 16.73 5.88 -6.81
C CYS A 104 17.49 5.14 -5.70
N LYS A 105 18.62 5.70 -5.25
CA LYS A 105 19.37 5.17 -4.10
C LYS A 105 18.56 5.24 -2.79
N VAL A 106 17.84 6.34 -2.58
CA VAL A 106 16.98 6.50 -1.40
C VAL A 106 15.80 5.55 -1.47
N ILE A 107 15.18 5.40 -2.64
CA ILE A 107 14.05 4.49 -2.86
C ILE A 107 14.43 3.03 -2.61
N ASP A 108 15.58 2.59 -3.12
CA ASP A 108 16.06 1.23 -2.85
C ASP A 108 16.32 0.99 -1.35
N ALA A 109 16.88 1.97 -0.64
CA ALA A 109 17.10 1.86 0.80
C ALA A 109 15.78 1.81 1.57
N GLN A 110 14.76 2.56 1.14
CA GLN A 110 13.42 2.55 1.74
C GLN A 110 12.71 1.21 1.48
N LEU A 111 12.81 0.64 0.29
CA LEU A 111 12.29 -0.70 0.02
C LEU A 111 12.96 -1.76 0.90
N ARG A 112 14.29 -1.70 1.04
CA ARG A 112 15.00 -2.62 1.95
C ARG A 112 14.54 -2.47 3.40
N ALA A 113 14.24 -1.25 3.84
CA ALA A 113 13.69 -1.03 5.17
C ALA A 113 12.28 -1.62 5.30
N LEU A 114 11.42 -1.46 4.29
CA LEU A 114 10.09 -2.08 4.25
C LEU A 114 10.17 -3.61 4.33
N GLU A 115 11.05 -4.23 3.54
CA GLU A 115 11.26 -5.69 3.51
C GLU A 115 11.77 -6.26 4.84
N GLN A 116 12.44 -5.45 5.67
CA GLN A 116 12.90 -5.87 6.99
C GLN A 116 11.78 -5.92 8.03
N HIS A 117 10.66 -5.22 7.79
CA HIS A 117 9.48 -5.31 8.64
C HIS A 117 8.69 -6.57 8.25
N LYS A 118 8.92 -7.66 9.00
CA LYS A 118 8.12 -8.88 8.87
C LYS A 118 6.68 -8.58 9.29
N VAL A 119 5.76 -8.54 8.32
CA VAL A 119 4.34 -8.79 8.59
C VAL A 119 4.25 -10.28 8.96
N PRO A 120 3.65 -10.67 10.11
CA PRO A 120 3.59 -12.06 10.51
C PRO A 120 2.92 -12.90 9.40
N GLU A 121 3.66 -13.88 8.86
CA GLU A 121 3.23 -14.80 7.78
C GLU A 121 1.89 -15.52 8.05
N ALA A 122 1.41 -15.50 9.30
CA ALA A 122 0.10 -15.98 9.71
C ALA A 122 -1.08 -15.26 9.00
N GLN A 123 -0.90 -14.02 8.53
CA GLN A 123 -1.96 -13.26 7.85
C GLN A 123 -2.05 -13.57 6.36
N ALA A 124 -0.92 -13.83 5.69
CA ALA A 124 -0.89 -14.24 4.27
C ALA A 124 -1.48 -15.65 4.05
N GLN A 125 -1.29 -16.57 5.01
CA GLN A 125 -1.86 -17.92 4.94
C GLN A 125 -3.37 -17.95 5.22
N ALA A 126 -3.89 -17.03 6.04
CA ALA A 126 -5.31 -16.91 6.31
C ALA A 126 -6.11 -16.46 5.07
N GLN A 127 -5.52 -15.62 4.21
CA GLN A 127 -6.17 -15.18 2.96
C GLN A 127 -6.11 -16.22 1.84
N ALA A 128 -5.02 -17.01 1.76
CA ALA A 128 -4.94 -18.14 0.83
C ALA A 128 -5.96 -19.25 1.17
N GLN A 129 -6.31 -19.42 2.44
CA GLN A 129 -7.35 -20.36 2.88
C GLN A 129 -8.77 -19.81 2.67
N ALA A 130 -8.98 -18.51 2.82
CA ALA A 130 -10.27 -17.87 2.54
C ALA A 130 -10.65 -17.86 1.04
N GLN A 131 -9.68 -17.98 0.14
CA GLN A 131 -9.91 -18.07 -1.31
C GLN A 131 -9.93 -19.51 -1.84
N ALA A 132 -9.68 -20.52 -1.00
CA ALA A 132 -9.60 -21.93 -1.38
C ALA A 132 -10.85 -22.75 -1.03
N GLU A 133 -11.95 -22.15 -0.59
CA GLU A 133 -13.22 -22.87 -0.47
C GLU A 133 -13.97 -22.92 -1.81
N PRO A 134 -14.12 -24.10 -2.44
CA PRO A 134 -15.05 -24.26 -3.53
C PRO A 134 -16.47 -24.23 -2.97
N LYS A 135 -17.26 -23.29 -3.49
CA LYS A 135 -18.70 -23.17 -3.26
C LYS A 135 -19.42 -24.43 -3.76
N ALA A 136 -19.59 -25.44 -2.90
CA ALA A 136 -20.44 -26.58 -3.19
C ALA A 136 -21.91 -26.17 -3.05
N ALA A 137 -22.50 -25.78 -4.18
CA ALA A 137 -23.94 -25.65 -4.33
C ALA A 137 -24.62 -27.00 -4.01
N THR A 138 -25.36 -27.08 -2.91
CA THR A 138 -26.33 -28.15 -2.69
C THR A 138 -27.68 -27.68 -3.20
N ILE A 139 -28.05 -28.17 -4.38
CA ILE A 139 -29.41 -28.15 -4.89
C ILE A 139 -30.12 -29.40 -4.36
N GLY A 140 -31.33 -29.22 -3.81
CA GLY A 140 -32.37 -30.25 -3.85
C GLY A 140 -32.78 -30.82 -2.49
N GLY A 141 -34.00 -30.48 -2.07
CA GLY A 141 -34.66 -31.12 -0.93
C GLY A 141 -36.08 -30.59 -0.72
N GLY A 142 -36.91 -30.73 -1.75
CA GLY A 142 -38.30 -30.27 -1.76
C GLY A 142 -39.16 -30.87 -0.66
N GLU A 143 -39.99 -30.01 -0.11
CA GLU A 143 -41.00 -30.27 0.92
C GLU A 143 -41.98 -31.36 0.51
N ARG A 144 -42.40 -32.13 1.51
CA ARG A 144 -43.20 -33.35 1.43
C ARG A 144 -44.68 -32.97 1.24
N THR A 145 -45.26 -33.17 0.05
CA THR A 145 -46.72 -33.16 -0.14
C THR A 145 -47.22 -34.51 -0.65
N SER A 146 -48.03 -35.15 0.19
CA SER A 146 -48.79 -36.37 -0.05
C SER A 146 -50.02 -36.06 -0.88
N PHE A 147 -50.34 -36.81 -1.96
CA PHE A 147 -51.74 -37.04 -2.39
C PHE A 147 -51.91 -38.25 -3.35
N ARG A 148 -52.74 -39.19 -2.87
CA ARG A 148 -53.56 -40.26 -3.50
C ARG A 148 -53.34 -40.67 -4.96
N THR A 149 -53.02 -41.96 -5.16
CA THR A 149 -53.39 -42.76 -6.33
C THR A 149 -54.88 -43.11 -6.32
N THR A 150 -55.53 -42.90 -7.47
CA THR A 150 -56.81 -43.53 -7.84
C THR A 150 -56.50 -44.47 -9.00
N ASP A 151 -56.59 -45.78 -8.77
CA ASP A 151 -56.64 -46.77 -9.84
C ASP A 151 -58.05 -47.35 -9.86
N GLY A 152 -58.69 -47.23 -11.03
CA GLY A 152 -59.93 -47.92 -11.33
C GLY A 152 -59.64 -49.25 -12.02
N ASP A 153 -60.32 -50.29 -11.57
CA ASP A 153 -60.95 -51.33 -12.39
C ASP A 153 -62.13 -51.91 -11.60
#